data_AF-A0A7K3DE95-F1
#
_entry.id   AF-A0A7K3DE95-F1
#
_cell.length_a   1.000
_cell.length_b   1.000
_cell.length_c   1.000
_cell.angle_alpha   90.00
_cell.angle_beta   90.00
_cell.angle_gamma   90.00
#
_symmetry.space_group_name_H-M   'P 1'
#
loop_
_entity.id
_entity.type
_entity.pdbx_description
1 polymer ?
#
loop_
_entity_poly.entity_id
_entity_poly.type
_entity_poly.pdbx_seq_one_letter_code
_entity_poly.pdbx_strand_id
1 'polypeptide(L)'
;MLRYRGADDWLYEPTGYLANWSTQAARDAIAADTEHLLPLIDDLSPAVRIAAVYVLAAAADRAQEIRNAFRTRLLTERIPAVRSSLVLAMAELTRAHPNAETVAWFRDNWSSPKGLPEVRVSAALGWMCLSDLPVPDPLRAMVDDLATEGMARMMAPLPWMRAAEHIAGDGLPRCLRAMLHPDAPETTHACDPWS
;
A
#
# COMPACT_ATOMS: atom_id res chain seq x y z
N MET A 1 17.73 -3.15 10.92
CA MET A 1 18.15 -2.21 9.84
C MET A 1 18.57 -3.01 8.60
N LEU A 2 17.60 -3.49 7.80
CA LEU A 2 17.92 -4.14 6.52
C LEU A 2 18.07 -3.05 5.46
N ARG A 3 19.31 -2.88 5.02
CA ARG A 3 19.65 -2.07 3.86
C ARG A 3 19.10 -2.77 2.62
N TYR A 4 18.44 -2.03 1.74
CA TYR A 4 18.34 -2.37 0.33
C TYR A 4 19.78 -2.59 -0.18
N ARG A 5 20.18 -3.86 -0.33
CA ARG A 5 21.43 -4.20 -1.00
C ARG A 5 21.21 -3.90 -2.47
N GLY A 6 21.97 -2.94 -2.99
CA GLY A 6 22.09 -2.71 -4.42
C GLY A 6 22.42 -4.01 -5.14
N ALA A 7 21.92 -4.08 -6.38
CA ALA A 7 22.06 -5.18 -7.32
C ALA A 7 23.45 -5.84 -7.28
N ASP A 8 23.54 -7.06 -6.76
CA ASP A 8 24.45 -8.15 -7.22
C ASP A 8 24.35 -9.43 -6.35
N ASP A 9 23.18 -9.76 -5.78
CA ASP A 9 22.91 -11.10 -5.22
C ASP A 9 21.76 -11.73 -6.02
N TRP A 10 22.09 -12.46 -7.08
CA TRP A 10 21.13 -13.24 -7.86
C TRP A 10 20.62 -14.42 -7.03
N LEU A 11 19.52 -14.23 -6.32
CA LEU A 11 18.81 -15.33 -5.67
C LEU A 11 18.09 -16.14 -6.75
N TYR A 12 18.18 -17.47 -6.71
CA TYR A 12 17.47 -18.39 -7.60
C TYR A 12 16.42 -19.17 -6.80
N GLU A 13 15.22 -19.32 -7.35
CA GLU A 13 14.20 -20.23 -6.82
C GLU A 13 14.70 -21.70 -6.90
N PRO A 14 14.15 -22.62 -6.10
CA PRO A 14 14.48 -24.05 -6.15
C PRO A 14 14.30 -24.70 -7.54
N THR A 15 13.57 -24.05 -8.43
CA THR A 15 13.30 -24.44 -9.82
C THR A 15 14.38 -24.01 -10.81
N GLY A 16 15.39 -23.25 -10.38
CA GLY A 16 16.50 -22.76 -11.21
C GLY A 16 16.23 -21.44 -11.95
N TYR A 17 15.08 -20.82 -11.72
CA TYR A 17 14.78 -19.47 -12.22
C TYR A 17 15.30 -18.40 -11.27
N LEU A 18 15.65 -17.21 -11.78
CA LEU A 18 15.91 -16.04 -10.94
C LEU A 18 14.69 -15.82 -10.02
N ALA A 19 14.93 -15.55 -8.74
CA ALA A 19 13.96 -15.61 -7.64
C ALA A 19 12.82 -14.60 -7.69
N ASN A 20 12.53 -14.01 -8.85
CA ASN A 20 11.43 -13.08 -9.10
C ASN A 20 10.79 -13.26 -10.49
N TRP A 21 11.16 -14.30 -11.26
CA TRP A 21 10.65 -14.46 -12.63
C TRP A 21 9.13 -14.69 -12.64
N SER A 22 8.63 -15.55 -11.76
CA SER A 22 7.19 -15.84 -11.62
C SER A 22 6.41 -14.58 -11.24
N THR A 23 6.93 -13.80 -10.29
CA THR A 23 6.38 -12.50 -9.89
C THR A 23 6.37 -11.53 -11.06
N GLN A 24 7.50 -11.36 -11.76
CA GLN A 24 7.60 -10.42 -12.87
C GLN A 24 6.65 -10.80 -14.01
N ALA A 25 6.58 -12.08 -14.37
CA ALA A 25 5.66 -12.57 -15.39
C ALA A 25 4.19 -12.30 -15.02
N ALA A 26 3.81 -12.44 -13.74
CA ALA A 26 2.48 -12.08 -13.28
C ALA A 26 2.21 -10.57 -13.41
N ARG A 27 3.19 -9.73 -13.04
CA ARG A 27 3.07 -8.27 -13.17
C ARG A 27 2.98 -7.81 -14.63
N ASP A 28 3.70 -8.47 -15.53
CA ASP A 28 3.66 -8.22 -16.97
C ASP A 28 2.30 -8.62 -17.55
N ALA A 29 1.74 -9.76 -17.13
CA ALA A 29 0.39 -10.18 -17.53
C ALA A 29 -0.69 -9.18 -17.07
N ILE A 30 -0.60 -8.68 -15.84
CA ILE A 30 -1.50 -7.63 -15.33
C ILE A 30 -1.38 -6.35 -16.18
N ALA A 31 -0.16 -5.95 -16.56
CA ALA A 31 0.06 -4.78 -17.40
C ALA A 31 -0.57 -4.96 -18.80
N ALA A 32 -0.44 -6.16 -19.38
CA ALA A 32 -1.06 -6.50 -20.67
C ALA A 32 -2.60 -6.44 -20.60
N ASP A 33 -3.19 -6.93 -19.50
CA ASP A 33 -4.65 -6.99 -19.31
C ASP A 33 -5.24 -5.75 -18.64
N THR A 34 -4.48 -4.67 -18.48
CA THR A 34 -4.92 -3.45 -17.77
C THR A 34 -6.21 -2.87 -18.35
N GLU A 35 -6.43 -2.98 -19.67
CA GLU A 35 -7.66 -2.50 -20.31
C GLU A 35 -8.93 -3.26 -19.87
N HIS A 36 -8.80 -4.53 -19.49
CA HIS A 36 -9.89 -5.36 -18.99
C HIS A 36 -10.08 -5.18 -17.47
N LEU A 37 -8.99 -4.91 -16.75
CA LEU A 37 -9.00 -4.76 -15.30
C LEU A 37 -9.45 -3.37 -14.85
N LEU A 38 -9.12 -2.31 -15.60
CA LEU A 38 -9.47 -0.93 -15.25
C LEU A 38 -10.98 -0.72 -15.03
N PRO A 39 -11.89 -1.22 -15.89
CA PRO A 39 -13.34 -1.08 -15.65
C PRO A 39 -13.83 -1.65 -14.32
N LEU A 40 -13.13 -2.64 -13.74
CA LEU A 40 -13.52 -3.28 -12.49
C LEU A 40 -13.37 -2.37 -11.25
N ILE A 41 -12.62 -1.26 -11.36
CA ILE A 41 -12.56 -0.26 -10.28
C ILE A 41 -13.88 0.49 -10.09
N ASP A 42 -14.78 0.40 -11.07
CA ASP A 42 -16.13 0.99 -11.04
C ASP A 42 -17.24 -0.04 -10.79
N ASP A 43 -16.89 -1.29 -10.46
CA ASP A 43 -17.86 -2.36 -10.20
C ASP A 43 -18.81 -2.01 -9.03
N LEU A 44 -20.05 -2.50 -9.10
CA LEU A 44 -21.04 -2.27 -8.05
C LEU A 44 -20.58 -2.86 -6.71
N SER A 45 -19.92 -4.02 -6.74
CA SER A 45 -19.39 -4.71 -5.59
C SER A 45 -18.15 -4.01 -5.04
N PRO A 46 -18.15 -3.58 -3.76
CA PRO A 46 -16.97 -3.01 -3.12
C PRO A 46 -15.80 -4.00 -3.06
N ALA A 47 -16.10 -5.30 -2.94
CA ALA A 47 -15.09 -6.34 -2.89
C ALA A 47 -14.36 -6.49 -4.23
N VAL A 48 -15.09 -6.41 -5.35
CA VAL A 48 -14.50 -6.43 -6.69
C VAL A 48 -13.62 -5.21 -6.90
N ARG A 49 -14.06 -4.02 -6.48
CA ARG A 49 -13.25 -2.80 -6.54
C ARG A 49 -11.95 -2.91 -5.76
N ILE A 50 -12.00 -3.42 -4.52
CA ILE A 50 -10.80 -3.64 -3.68
C ILE A 50 -9.84 -4.62 -4.35
N ALA A 51 -10.35 -5.74 -4.89
CA ALA A 51 -9.53 -6.72 -5.58
C ALA A 51 -8.90 -6.14 -6.85
N ALA A 52 -9.68 -5.39 -7.64
CA ALA A 52 -9.22 -4.76 -8.88
C ALA A 52 -8.09 -3.76 -8.61
N VAL A 53 -8.23 -2.88 -7.62
CA VAL A 53 -7.18 -1.91 -7.29
C VAL A 53 -5.94 -2.59 -6.73
N TYR A 54 -6.09 -3.68 -5.96
CA TYR A 54 -4.96 -4.46 -5.47
C TYR A 54 -4.19 -5.13 -6.60
N VAL A 55 -4.89 -5.78 -7.55
CA VAL A 55 -4.25 -6.40 -8.72
C VAL A 55 -3.56 -5.35 -9.58
N LEU A 56 -4.25 -4.25 -9.90
CA LEU A 56 -3.68 -3.18 -10.73
C LEU A 56 -2.47 -2.48 -10.09
N ALA A 57 -2.38 -2.44 -8.76
CA ALA A 57 -1.22 -1.88 -8.06
C ALA A 57 0.09 -2.63 -8.36
N ALA A 58 -0.01 -3.91 -8.70
CA ALA A 58 1.13 -4.76 -9.01
C ALA A 58 1.57 -4.69 -10.49
N ALA A 59 0.88 -3.93 -11.35
CA ALA A 59 1.21 -3.87 -12.77
C ALA A 59 2.67 -3.46 -13.04
N ALA A 60 3.33 -4.16 -13.96
CA ALA A 60 4.71 -3.86 -14.36
C ALA A 60 4.85 -2.58 -15.19
N ASP A 61 3.77 -2.06 -15.77
CA ASP A 61 3.76 -0.86 -16.60
C ASP A 61 2.39 -0.14 -16.49
N ARG A 62 2.17 0.91 -17.28
CA ARG A 62 0.94 1.74 -17.32
C ARG A 62 0.66 2.45 -16.00
N ALA A 63 1.69 2.63 -15.17
CA ALA A 63 1.58 3.20 -13.84
C ALA A 63 0.91 4.58 -13.81
N GLN A 64 1.15 5.44 -14.81
CA GLN A 64 0.53 6.76 -14.86
C GLN A 64 -0.99 6.68 -15.13
N GLU A 65 -1.40 5.79 -16.03
CA GLU A 65 -2.81 5.57 -16.36
C GLU A 65 -3.56 4.99 -15.16
N ILE A 66 -3.01 3.93 -14.56
CA ILE A 66 -3.58 3.29 -13.37
C ILE A 66 -3.69 4.28 -12.21
N ARG A 67 -2.65 5.08 -11.97
CA ARG A 67 -2.65 6.13 -10.94
C ARG A 67 -3.73 7.18 -11.18
N ASN A 68 -3.90 7.63 -12.43
CA ASN A 68 -4.94 8.59 -12.79
C ASN A 68 -6.35 8.01 -12.57
N ALA A 69 -6.55 6.74 -12.92
CA ALA A 69 -7.80 6.03 -12.67
C ALA A 69 -8.09 5.92 -11.17
N PHE A 70 -7.10 5.57 -10.34
CA PHE A 70 -7.25 5.52 -8.89
C PHE A 70 -7.58 6.90 -8.29
N ARG A 71 -6.89 7.96 -8.71
CA ARG A 71 -7.19 9.34 -8.27
C ARG A 71 -8.61 9.74 -8.64
N THR A 72 -9.05 9.44 -9.87
CA THR A 72 -10.40 9.74 -10.35
C THR A 72 -11.46 8.99 -9.53
N ARG A 73 -11.24 7.71 -9.28
CA ARG A 73 -12.15 6.89 -8.47
C ARG A 73 -12.21 7.36 -7.02
N LEU A 74 -11.07 7.75 -6.44
CA LEU A 74 -10.99 8.23 -5.06
C LEU A 74 -11.86 9.47 -4.81
N LEU A 75 -12.00 10.35 -5.80
CA LEU A 75 -12.81 11.58 -5.69
C LEU A 75 -14.31 11.30 -5.56
N THR A 76 -14.80 10.19 -6.11
CA THR A 76 -16.24 9.86 -6.13
C THR A 76 -16.60 8.71 -5.19
N GLU A 77 -15.61 7.95 -4.73
CA GLU A 77 -15.79 6.82 -3.84
C GLU A 77 -16.40 7.24 -2.50
N ARG A 78 -17.32 6.42 -1.97
CA ARG A 78 -18.03 6.69 -0.70
C ARG A 78 -17.71 5.66 0.38
N ILE A 79 -17.16 4.50 0.00
CA ILE A 79 -16.90 3.40 0.92
C ILE A 79 -15.49 3.54 1.49
N PRO A 80 -15.34 3.70 2.83
CA PRO A 80 -14.03 3.94 3.45
C PRO A 80 -12.98 2.87 3.15
N ALA A 81 -13.38 1.59 3.11
CA ALA A 81 -12.48 0.49 2.78
C ALA A 81 -11.92 0.60 1.35
N VAL A 82 -12.76 1.01 0.39
CA VAL A 82 -12.35 1.20 -1.02
C VAL A 82 -11.45 2.42 -1.16
N ARG A 83 -11.72 3.50 -0.41
CA ARG A 83 -10.81 4.66 -0.37
C ARG A 83 -9.44 4.28 0.17
N SER A 84 -9.41 3.51 1.27
CA SER A 84 -8.16 3.02 1.85
C SER A 84 -7.39 2.14 0.87
N SER A 85 -8.08 1.21 0.18
CA SER A 85 -7.44 0.36 -0.82
C SER A 85 -6.88 1.14 -2.00
N LEU A 86 -7.58 2.18 -2.48
CA LEU A 86 -7.07 3.06 -3.55
C LEU A 86 -5.78 3.78 -3.12
N VAL A 87 -5.74 4.28 -1.88
CA VAL A 87 -4.59 5.01 -1.34
C VAL A 87 -3.40 4.07 -1.12
N LEU A 88 -3.63 2.87 -0.57
CA LEU A 88 -2.58 1.85 -0.41
C LEU A 88 -2.08 1.31 -1.77
N ALA A 89 -2.97 1.12 -2.73
CA ALA A 89 -2.63 0.73 -4.10
C ALA A 89 -1.76 1.78 -4.79
N MET A 90 -2.06 3.08 -4.61
CA MET A 90 -1.18 4.14 -5.10
C MET A 90 0.20 4.10 -4.44
N ALA A 91 0.30 3.70 -3.18
CA ALA A 91 1.57 3.62 -2.47
C ALA A 91 2.42 2.48 -3.04
N GLU A 92 1.83 1.30 -3.20
CA GLU A 92 2.46 0.15 -3.84
C GLU A 92 2.93 0.46 -5.26
N LEU A 93 2.05 1.05 -6.07
CA LEU A 93 2.38 1.42 -7.44
C LEU A 93 3.50 2.46 -7.50
N THR A 94 3.58 3.37 -6.52
CA THR A 94 4.66 4.37 -6.42
C THR A 94 5.98 3.73 -5.98
N ARG A 95 5.92 2.68 -5.15
CA ARG A 95 7.11 1.91 -4.77
C ARG A 95 7.70 1.17 -5.98
N ALA A 96 6.84 0.58 -6.81
CA ALA A 96 7.27 -0.08 -8.05
C ALA A 96 7.71 0.92 -9.13
N HIS A 97 7.03 2.07 -9.22
CA HIS A 97 7.24 3.11 -10.23
C HIS A 97 7.37 4.49 -9.57
N PRO A 98 8.59 4.86 -9.12
CA PRO A 98 8.82 6.07 -8.34
C PRO A 98 8.26 7.34 -8.99
N ASN A 99 7.50 8.11 -8.20
CA ASN A 99 6.88 9.34 -8.64
C ASN A 99 6.86 10.35 -7.47
N ALA A 100 7.75 11.35 -7.54
CA ALA A 100 7.93 12.33 -6.47
C ALA A 100 6.67 13.15 -6.15
N GLU A 101 5.86 13.46 -7.16
CA GLU A 101 4.58 14.15 -6.99
C GLU A 101 3.61 13.32 -6.13
N THR A 102 3.60 12.00 -6.30
CA THR A 102 2.73 11.11 -5.52
C THR A 102 3.20 10.98 -4.07
N VAL A 103 4.52 10.98 -3.82
CA VAL A 103 5.07 11.04 -2.46
C VAL A 103 4.70 12.35 -1.77
N ALA A 104 4.78 13.48 -2.48
CA ALA A 104 4.33 14.77 -1.96
C ALA A 104 2.81 14.77 -1.68
N TRP A 105 2.01 14.20 -2.59
CA TRP A 105 0.56 14.04 -2.41
C TRP A 105 0.22 13.24 -1.14
N PHE A 106 0.95 12.16 -0.83
CA PHE A 106 0.77 11.43 0.41
C PHE A 106 1.00 12.31 1.65
N ARG A 107 2.06 13.13 1.61
CA ARG A 107 2.37 14.10 2.68
C ARG A 107 1.23 15.09 2.91
N ASP A 108 0.72 15.66 1.82
CA ASP A 108 -0.36 16.65 1.88
C ASP A 108 -1.66 16.03 2.41
N ASN A 109 -1.95 14.78 2.03
CA ASN A 109 -3.18 14.11 2.44
C ASN A 109 -3.20 13.73 3.92
N TRP A 110 -2.12 13.15 4.46
CA TRP A 110 -2.12 12.80 5.89
C TRP A 110 -2.08 14.05 6.78
N SER A 111 -1.40 15.12 6.33
CA SER A 111 -1.27 16.36 7.09
C SER A 111 -2.51 17.26 7.06
N SER A 112 -3.38 17.11 6.06
CA SER A 112 -4.63 17.88 5.97
C SER A 112 -5.63 17.48 7.07
N PRO A 113 -5.94 18.35 8.04
CA PRO A 113 -6.85 18.01 9.15
C PRO A 113 -8.30 17.83 8.71
N LYS A 114 -8.67 18.34 7.52
CA LYS A 114 -10.00 18.20 6.93
C LYS A 114 -10.16 16.91 6.11
N GLY A 115 -9.06 16.15 5.93
CA GLY A 115 -9.08 14.90 5.19
C GLY A 115 -9.92 13.84 5.89
N LEU A 116 -10.46 12.92 5.10
CA LEU A 116 -11.20 11.77 5.60
C LEU A 116 -10.26 10.85 6.41
N PRO A 117 -10.64 10.39 7.61
CA PRO A 117 -9.74 9.65 8.49
C PRO A 117 -9.04 8.46 7.83
N GLU A 118 -9.79 7.67 7.06
CA GLU A 118 -9.29 6.47 6.38
C GLU A 118 -8.26 6.80 5.30
N VAL A 119 -8.44 7.93 4.60
CA VAL A 119 -7.51 8.44 3.59
C VAL A 119 -6.25 8.95 4.27
N ARG A 120 -6.37 9.65 5.41
CA ARG A 120 -5.23 10.18 6.17
C ARG A 120 -4.35 9.06 6.73
N VAL A 121 -4.96 8.05 7.36
CA VAL A 121 -4.24 6.88 7.89
C VAL A 121 -3.55 6.11 6.76
N SER A 122 -4.26 5.81 5.67
CA SER A 122 -3.69 5.12 4.52
C SER A 122 -2.57 5.92 3.86
N ALA A 123 -2.71 7.25 3.82
CA ALA A 123 -1.69 8.13 3.25
C ALA A 123 -0.46 8.25 4.14
N ALA A 124 -0.62 8.20 5.46
CA ALA A 124 0.51 8.14 6.39
C ALA A 124 1.28 6.84 6.24
N LEU A 125 0.59 5.70 6.13
CA LEU A 125 1.22 4.42 5.81
C LEU A 125 2.02 4.52 4.50
N GLY A 126 1.37 4.97 3.42
CA GLY A 126 2.04 5.13 2.13
C GLY A 126 3.26 6.06 2.19
N TRP A 127 3.15 7.20 2.89
CA TRP A 127 4.26 8.13 3.04
C TRP A 127 5.42 7.53 3.81
N MET A 128 5.16 6.87 4.96
CA MET A 128 6.21 6.26 5.79
C MET A 128 6.99 5.17 5.04
N CYS A 129 6.37 4.53 4.05
CA CYS A 129 6.98 3.44 3.30
C CYS A 129 7.71 3.91 2.04
N LEU A 130 7.40 5.10 1.56
CA LEU A 130 8.02 5.71 0.37
C LEU A 130 9.08 6.76 0.73
N SER A 131 9.16 7.16 2.00
CA SER A 131 10.03 8.22 2.47
C SER A 131 11.12 7.67 3.39
N ASP A 132 12.37 8.02 3.10
CA ASP A 132 13.51 7.76 3.99
C ASP A 132 13.63 8.80 5.13
N LEU A 133 12.72 9.78 5.18
CA LEU A 133 12.71 10.81 6.22
C LEU A 133 12.21 10.27 7.56
N PRO A 134 12.72 10.79 8.69
CA PRO A 134 12.20 10.43 10.00
C PRO A 134 10.72 10.78 10.13
N VAL A 135 9.96 9.91 10.81
CA VAL A 135 8.53 10.10 11.03
C VAL A 135 8.29 11.37 11.88
N PRO A 136 7.60 12.40 11.34
CA PRO A 136 7.34 13.64 12.06
C PRO A 136 6.38 13.44 13.24
N ASP A 137 6.57 14.18 14.34
CA ASP A 137 5.68 14.14 15.51
C ASP A 137 4.20 14.42 15.17
N PRO A 138 3.86 15.36 14.26
CA PRO A 138 2.47 15.55 13.85
C PRO A 138 1.85 14.32 13.18
N LEU A 139 2.65 13.50 12.49
CA LEU A 139 2.18 12.24 11.91
C LEU A 139 1.89 11.22 13.02
N ARG A 140 2.79 11.08 14.00
CA ARG A 140 2.59 10.18 15.16
C ARG A 140 1.32 10.52 15.91
N ALA A 141 1.15 11.79 16.28
CA ALA A 141 -0.04 12.26 17.00
C ALA A 141 -1.34 12.03 16.20
N MET A 142 -1.30 12.21 14.88
CA MET A 142 -2.46 11.94 14.02
C MET A 142 -2.78 10.44 13.94
N VAL A 143 -1.77 9.58 13.82
CA VAL A 143 -1.97 8.13 13.82
C VAL A 143 -2.54 7.67 15.16
N ASP A 144 -2.03 8.17 16.29
CA ASP A 144 -2.54 7.81 17.61
C ASP A 144 -4.02 8.19 17.79
N ASP A 145 -4.45 9.31 17.20
CA ASP A 145 -5.84 9.78 17.22
C ASP A 145 -6.76 8.97 16.28
N LEU A 146 -6.30 8.68 15.05
CA LEU A 146 -7.15 8.14 13.99
C LEU A 146 -7.07 6.62 13.82
N ALA A 147 -5.97 5.96 14.19
CA ALA A 147 -5.78 4.52 14.06
C ALA A 147 -6.46 3.72 15.19
N THR A 148 -7.73 4.04 15.41
CA THR A 148 -8.59 3.38 16.40
C THR A 148 -8.86 1.92 16.05
N GLU A 149 -9.39 1.15 17.01
CA GLU A 149 -9.86 -0.23 16.76
C GLU A 149 -10.93 -0.29 15.65
N GLY A 150 -11.75 0.76 15.50
CA GLY A 150 -12.71 0.88 14.40
C GLY A 150 -12.02 0.97 13.04
N MET A 151 -10.95 1.76 12.94
CA MET A 151 -10.11 1.85 11.74
C MET A 151 -9.43 0.50 11.44
N ALA A 152 -8.86 -0.15 12.46
CA ALA A 152 -8.22 -1.46 12.32
C ALA A 152 -9.20 -2.52 11.79
N ARG A 153 -10.40 -2.62 12.37
CA ARG A 153 -11.44 -3.56 11.90
C ARG A 153 -11.90 -3.27 10.47
N MET A 154 -12.00 -1.98 10.10
CA MET A 154 -12.37 -1.57 8.75
C MET A 154 -11.29 -1.95 7.72
N MET A 155 -10.01 -1.82 8.08
CA MET A 155 -8.89 -2.13 7.20
C MET A 155 -8.48 -3.61 7.21
N ALA A 156 -8.85 -4.39 8.23
CA ALA A 156 -8.54 -5.82 8.35
C ALA A 156 -8.87 -6.68 7.10
N PRO A 157 -9.97 -6.49 6.35
CA PRO A 157 -10.22 -7.27 5.13
C PRO A 157 -9.36 -6.84 3.93
N LEU A 158 -8.60 -5.74 4.02
CA LEU A 158 -7.79 -5.26 2.90
C LEU A 158 -6.58 -6.18 2.66
N PRO A 159 -6.21 -6.47 1.40
CA PRO A 159 -5.10 -7.38 1.08
C PRO A 159 -3.78 -7.04 1.78
N TRP A 160 -3.40 -5.77 1.85
CA TRP A 160 -2.19 -5.31 2.55
C TRP A 160 -2.22 -5.58 4.06
N MET A 161 -3.38 -5.41 4.70
CA MET A 161 -3.50 -5.71 6.13
C MET A 161 -3.50 -7.21 6.36
N ARG A 162 -4.16 -7.98 5.49
CA ARG A 162 -4.13 -9.45 5.51
C ARG A 162 -2.71 -10.01 5.37
N ALA A 163 -1.89 -9.41 4.52
CA ALA A 163 -0.49 -9.79 4.36
C ALA A 163 0.35 -9.49 5.61
N ALA A 164 0.03 -8.40 6.31
CA ALA A 164 0.74 -8.00 7.53
C ALA A 164 0.20 -8.65 8.81
N GLU A 165 -1.02 -9.21 8.79
CA GLU A 165 -1.64 -9.85 9.94
C GLU A 165 -0.84 -11.07 10.41
N HIS A 166 -0.57 -11.14 11.71
CA HIS A 166 -0.13 -12.38 12.36
C HIS A 166 -1.31 -13.06 13.07
N ILE A 167 -2.19 -12.25 13.66
CA ILE A 167 -3.45 -12.65 14.27
C ILE A 167 -4.57 -11.88 13.55
N ALA A 168 -5.71 -12.53 13.33
CA ALA A 168 -6.81 -11.92 12.60
C ALA A 168 -7.19 -10.54 13.15
N GLY A 169 -7.09 -9.51 12.31
CA GLY A 169 -7.40 -8.11 12.63
C GLY A 169 -6.26 -7.28 13.25
N ASP A 170 -5.05 -7.83 13.42
CA ASP A 170 -3.92 -7.10 14.01
C ASP A 170 -3.00 -6.40 12.99
N GLY A 171 -3.29 -6.50 11.69
CA GLY A 171 -2.42 -6.03 10.61
C GLY A 171 -2.11 -4.53 10.68
N LEU A 172 -3.13 -3.67 10.83
CA LEU A 172 -2.91 -2.22 10.94
C LEU A 172 -2.08 -1.85 12.19
N PRO A 173 -2.46 -2.27 13.42
CA PRO A 173 -1.64 -2.03 14.61
C PRO A 173 -0.19 -2.53 14.47
N ARG A 174 0.00 -3.69 13.83
CA ARG A 174 1.33 -4.28 13.62
C ARG A 174 2.18 -3.46 12.65
N CYS A 175 1.61 -3.06 11.50
CA CYS A 175 2.26 -2.15 10.55
C CYS A 175 2.69 -0.84 11.22
N LEU A 176 1.77 -0.19 11.94
CA LEU A 176 2.06 1.08 12.61
C LEU A 176 3.15 0.93 13.67
N ARG A 177 3.10 -0.13 14.49
CA ARG A 177 4.14 -0.39 15.48
C ARG A 177 5.51 -0.56 14.83
N ALA A 178 5.60 -1.33 13.75
CA ALA A 178 6.86 -1.58 13.05
C ALA A 178 7.44 -0.30 12.42
N MET A 179 6.58 0.54 11.81
CA MET A 179 7.01 1.77 11.15
C MET A 179 7.35 2.89 12.13
N LEU A 180 6.64 3.00 13.25
CA LEU A 180 6.84 4.05 14.25
C LEU A 180 7.96 3.74 15.24
N HIS A 181 8.24 2.44 15.47
CA HIS A 181 9.23 1.97 16.45
C HIS A 181 10.19 0.93 15.83
N PRO A 182 11.02 1.33 14.85
CA PRO A 182 11.92 0.40 14.18
C PRO A 182 13.01 -0.20 15.08
N ASP A 183 13.27 0.41 16.25
CA ASP A 183 14.28 -0.04 17.22
C ASP A 183 13.72 -0.92 18.35
N ALA A 184 12.42 -1.21 18.35
CA ALA A 184 11.83 -2.16 19.30
C ALA A 184 12.34 -3.58 18.98
N PRO A 185 12.73 -4.39 19.98
CA PRO A 185 13.28 -5.73 19.75
C PRO A 185 12.29 -6.57 18.93
N GLU A 186 12.71 -6.96 17.72
CA GLU A 186 11.92 -7.73 16.77
C GLU A 186 11.48 -9.06 17.40
N THR A 187 10.17 -9.25 17.61
CA THR A 187 9.59 -10.59 17.53
C THR A 187 9.25 -10.85 16.06
N THR A 188 10.30 -11.19 15.32
CA THR A 188 10.32 -11.93 14.04
C THR A 188 9.71 -11.25 12.79
N HIS A 189 10.59 -11.15 11.77
CA HIS A 189 10.40 -10.80 10.35
C HIS A 189 9.90 -9.38 10.03
N ALA A 190 10.68 -8.69 9.19
CA ALA A 190 10.45 -7.34 8.69
C ALA A 190 9.00 -7.13 8.27
N CYS A 191 8.33 -6.19 8.93
CA CYS A 191 6.91 -5.93 8.77
C CYS A 191 6.70 -4.90 7.66
N ASP A 192 7.00 -5.29 6.44
CA ASP A 192 6.63 -4.55 5.24
C ASP A 192 5.36 -5.21 4.69
N PRO A 193 4.20 -4.51 4.66
CA PRO A 193 2.95 -5.06 4.13
C PRO A 193 2.99 -5.31 2.61
N TRP A 194 4.10 -4.95 1.95
CA TRP A 194 4.40 -5.23 0.54
C TRP A 194 5.62 -6.14 0.33
N SER A 195 6.18 -6.72 1.40
CA SER A 195 7.25 -7.74 1.34
C SER A 195 6.71 -9.15 1.17
#